data_AF-A0A5V7H8P5-F1
#
_entry.id   AF-A0A5V7H8P5-F1
#
_cell.length_a   1.000
_cell.length_b   1.000
_cell.length_c   1.000
_cell.angle_alpha   90.00
_cell.angle_beta   90.00
_cell.angle_gamma   90.00
#
_symmetry.space_group_name_H-M   'P 1'
#
loop_
_entity.id
_entity.type
_entity.pdbx_description
1 polymer ?
#
loop_
_entity_poly.entity_id
_entity_poly.type
_entity_poly.pdbx_seq_one_letter_code
_entity_poly.pdbx_strand_id
1 'polypeptide(L)' 'MKIELVVNGKITAECSDESEFLAFNAAVFSALSDMQLTLHSERRARSKSKMAAFNEKFFKTDPTGRN' A
#
# COMPACT_ATOMS: atom_id res chain seq x y z
N MET A 1 1.56 24.56 20.67
CA MET A 1 1.61 23.10 20.88
C MET A 1 2.09 22.52 19.57
N LYS A 2 3.22 21.80 19.53
CA LYS A 2 3.79 21.27 18.28
C LYS A 2 3.28 19.84 18.06
N ILE A 3 2.75 19.57 16.88
CA ILE A 3 2.30 18.24 16.43
C ILE A 3 3.11 17.86 15.19
N GLU A 4 3.58 16.62 15.13
CA GLU A 4 4.35 16.10 14.00
C GLU A 4 3.62 14.88 13.41
N LEU A 5 3.49 14.86 12.08
CA LEU A 5 3.00 13.71 11.32
C LEU A 5 4.21 12.88 10.91
N VAL A 6 4.28 11.66 11.42
CA VAL A 6 5.35 10.70 11.09
C VAL A 6 4.77 9.57 10.24
N VAL A 7 5.27 9.43 9.01
CA VAL A 7 4.89 8.37 8.08
C VAL A 7 6.13 7.54 7.76
N ASN A 8 6.05 6.22 7.97
CA ASN A 8 7.16 5.29 7.75
C ASN A 8 8.45 5.70 8.49
N GLY A 9 8.32 6.23 9.71
CA GLY A 9 9.44 6.66 10.55
C GLY A 9 10.08 7.99 10.15
N LYS A 10 9.51 8.73 9.19
CA LYS A 10 9.97 10.06 8.79
C LYS A 10 8.91 11.11 9.07
N ILE A 11 9.33 12.28 9.56
CA ILE A 11 8.45 13.43 9.70
C ILE A 11 8.09 13.95 8.30
N THR A 12 6.80 14.02 8.00
CA THR A 12 6.29 14.45 6.69
C THR A 12 5.49 15.75 6.75
N ALA A 13 4.99 16.13 7.93
CA ALA A 13 4.38 17.43 8.17
C ALA A 13 4.48 17.79 9.66
N GLU A 14 4.41 19.08 9.97
CA GLU A 14 4.39 19.61 11.33
C GLU A 14 3.29 20.67 11.44
N CYS A 15 2.79 20.89 12.65
CA CYS A 15 1.81 21.92 12.99
C CYS A 15 2.22 22.55 14.32
N SER A 16 2.69 23.78 14.28
CA SER A 16 3.15 24.53 15.46
C SER A 16 2.10 25.53 15.95
N ASP A 17 1.24 25.99 15.05
CA ASP A 17 0.16 26.94 15.32
C ASP A 17 -1.09 26.68 14.45
N GLU A 18 -2.12 27.50 14.66
CA GLU A 18 -3.44 27.34 14.03
C GLU A 18 -3.44 27.66 12.52
N SER A 19 -2.49 28.46 12.04
CA SER A 19 -2.37 28.77 10.61
C SER A 19 -1.88 27.57 9.80
N GLU A 20 -1.11 26.68 10.43
CA GLU A 20 -0.59 25.45 9.83
C GLU A 20 -1.58 24.27 9.93
N PHE A 21 -2.65 24.41 10.73
CA PHE A 21 -3.57 23.32 11.06
C PHE A 21 -4.27 22.72 9.83
N LEU A 22 -4.73 23.55 8.89
CA LEU A 22 -5.39 23.08 7.67
C LEU A 22 -4.42 22.31 6.76
N ALA A 23 -3.21 22.83 6.57
CA ALA A 23 -2.18 22.18 5.77
C ALA A 23 -1.75 20.84 6.39
N PHE A 24 -1.63 20.80 7.72
CA PHE A 24 -1.34 19.58 8.46
C PHE A 24 -2.43 18.52 8.28
N ASN A 25 -3.72 18.90 8.41
CA ASN A 25 -4.82 17.96 8.18
C ASN A 25 -4.85 17.44 6.74
N ALA A 26 -4.58 18.29 5.75
CA ALA A 26 -4.49 17.85 4.36
C ALA A 26 -3.35 16.84 4.16
N ALA A 27 -2.20 17.03 4.81
CA ALA A 27 -1.10 16.09 4.80
C ALA A 27 -1.48 14.75 5.46
N VAL A 28 -2.21 14.78 6.59
CA VAL A 28 -2.74 13.56 7.24
C VAL A 28 -3.66 12.79 6.30
N PHE A 29 -4.63 13.44 5.66
CA PHE A 29 -5.55 12.77 4.74
C PHE A 29 -4.84 12.19 3.52
N SER A 30 -3.84 12.91 2.98
CA SER A 30 -3.03 12.42 1.86
C SER A 30 -2.25 11.17 2.26
N ALA A 31 -1.59 11.19 3.41
CA ALA A 31 -0.85 10.03 3.93
C ALA A 31 -1.75 8.80 4.13
N LEU A 32 -2.95 8.99 4.68
CA LEU A 32 -3.93 7.91 4.83
C LEU A 32 -4.39 7.33 3.48
N SER A 33 -4.60 8.18 2.49
CA SER A 33 -4.97 7.77 1.14
C SER A 33 -3.87 6.93 0.48
N ASP A 34 -2.62 7.38 0.57
CA ASP A 34 -1.45 6.67 0.02
C ASP A 34 -1.24 5.30 0.69
N MET A 35 -1.42 5.22 2.01
CA MET A 35 -1.37 3.95 2.74
C MET A 35 -2.46 2.99 2.26
N GLN A 36 -3.67 3.49 2.03
CA GLN A 36 -4.78 2.67 1.53
C GLN A 36 -4.49 2.16 0.10
N LEU A 37 -3.99 3.02 -0.79
CA LEU A 37 -3.59 2.63 -2.14
C LEU A 37 -2.51 1.55 -2.13
N THR A 38 -1.52 1.69 -1.26
CA THR A 38 -0.43 0.72 -1.07
C THR A 38 -0.99 -0.63 -0.61
N LEU A 39 -1.87 -0.64 0.40
CA LEU A 39 -2.51 -1.88 0.86
C LEU A 39 -3.32 -2.57 -0.23
N HIS A 40 -4.04 -1.81 -1.06
CA HIS A 40 -4.79 -2.41 -2.17
C HIS A 40 -3.88 -2.99 -3.25
N SER A 41 -2.78 -2.32 -3.58
CA SER A 41 -1.81 -2.83 -4.56
C SER A 41 -1.14 -4.11 -4.07
N GLU A 42 -0.74 -4.17 -2.80
CA GLU A 42 -0.17 -5.35 -2.15
C GLU A 42 -1.15 -6.53 -2.12
N ARG A 43 -2.41 -6.29 -1.74
CA ARG A 43 -3.46 -7.31 -1.75
C ARG A 43 -3.66 -7.88 -3.15
N ARG A 44 -3.69 -7.01 -4.16
CA ARG A 44 -3.81 -7.43 -5.57
C ARG A 44 -2.61 -8.24 -6.02
N ALA A 45 -1.39 -7.83 -5.69
CA ALA A 45 -0.18 -8.57 -6.01
C ALA A 45 -0.17 -9.96 -5.34
N ARG A 46 -0.56 -10.04 -4.06
CA ARG A 46 -0.70 -11.30 -3.33
C ARG A 46 -1.73 -12.23 -3.94
N SER A 47 -2.88 -11.70 -4.36
CA SER A 47 -3.92 -12.47 -5.07
C SER A 47 -3.40 -13.03 -6.39
N LYS A 48 -2.72 -12.22 -7.21
CA LYS A 48 -2.08 -12.69 -8.45
C LYS A 48 -1.05 -13.80 -8.19
N SER A 49 -0.19 -13.63 -7.19
CA SER A 49 0.80 -14.63 -6.81
C SER A 49 0.14 -15.95 -6.38
N LYS A 50 -0.93 -15.90 -5.58
CA LYS A 50 -1.70 -17.09 -5.19
C LYS A 50 -2.32 -17.80 -6.40
N MET A 51 -2.86 -17.06 -7.36
CA MET A 51 -3.42 -17.63 -8.59
C MET A 51 -2.36 -18.27 -9.48
N ALA A 52 -1.19 -17.63 -9.61
CA ALA A 52 -0.06 -18.20 -10.34
C ALA A 52 0.41 -19.53 -9.70
N ALA A 53 0.60 -19.55 -8.38
CA ALA A 53 0.99 -20.75 -7.65
C ALA A 53 -0.07 -21.86 -7.72
N PHE A 54 -1.35 -21.50 -7.70
CA PHE A 54 -2.45 -22.45 -7.90
C PHE A 54 -2.41 -23.05 -9.32
N ASN A 55 -2.26 -22.22 -10.34
CA ASN A 55 -2.18 -22.69 -11.73
C ASN A 55 -0.98 -23.62 -11.95
N GLU A 56 0.18 -23.29 -11.42
CA GLU A 56 1.37 -24.14 -11.48
C GLU A 56 1.16 -25.50 -10.80
N LYS A 57 0.52 -25.50 -9.62
CA LYS A 57 0.31 -26.71 -8.84
C LYS A 57 -0.72 -27.67 -9.46
N PHE A 58 -1.81 -27.13 -10.02
CA PHE A 58 -2.96 -27.94 -10.44
C PHE A 58 -3.13 -28.08 -11.95
N PHE A 59 -2.63 -27.11 -12.72
CA PHE A 59 -2.84 -27.05 -14.16
C PHE A 59 -1.52 -27.10 -14.93
N LYS A 60 -0.48 -27.76 -14.37
CA LYS A 60 0.84 -27.96 -15.00
C LYS A 60 0.71 -27.92 -16.51
N THR A 61 1.09 -26.80 -17.11
CA THR A 61 1.17 -26.67 -18.56
C THR A 61 2.33 -27.53 -19.01
N ASP A 62 2.07 -28.82 -19.14
CA ASP A 62 2.94 -29.76 -19.84
C ASP A 62 2.32 -29.91 -21.23
N PRO A 63 2.89 -29.31 -22.30
CA PRO A 63 2.31 -29.43 -23.63
C PRO A 63 2.54 -30.81 -24.26
N THR A 64 3.28 -31.74 -23.65
CA THR A 64 3.76 -32.93 -24.36
C THR A 64 3.83 -34.17 -23.47
N GLY A 65 2.83 -35.03 -23.60
CA GLY A 65 2.83 -36.33 -22.94
C GLY A 65 1.68 -37.25 -23.37
N ARG A 66 1.27 -37.21 -24.64
CA ARG A 66 0.60 -38.37 -25.26
C ARG A 66 1.71 -39.30 -25.75
N ASN A 67 2.01 -40.33 -24.96
CA ASN A 67 2.62 -41.54 -25.49
C ASN A 67 1.54 -42.38 -26.16
#